data_AF-A0A2G9XD62-F1
#
_entry.id   AF-A0A2G9XD62-F1
#
_cell.length_a   1.000
_cell.length_b   1.000
_cell.length_c   1.000
_cell.angle_alpha   90.00
_cell.angle_beta   90.00
_cell.angle_gamma   90.00
#
_symmetry.space_group_name_H-M   'P 1'
#
loop_
_entity.id
_entity.type
_entity.pdbx_description
1 polymer ?
#
loop_
_entity_poly.entity_id
_entity_poly.type
_entity_poly.pdbx_seq_one_letter_code
_entity_poly.pdbx_strand_id
1 'polypeptide(L)'
;MDRHRKVIGYFAIRTGSPNIICDGDACVIAGTGQAMERYILDLADDKPGSYTVIKKTRYGEILQGMRMGGVYTFDRRAYSKFLPLARADGLNLAEFMIEDDPKPHENAVRLMRVKWFGAG
;
A
#
# COMPACT_ATOMS: atom_id res chain seq x y z
N MET A 1 -16.45 -3.28 17.85
CA MET A 1 -16.25 -2.63 16.52
C MET A 1 -15.36 -3.52 15.68
N ASP A 2 -15.81 -3.88 14.48
CA ASP A 2 -15.05 -4.72 13.56
C ASP A 2 -13.87 -3.94 12.95
N ARG A 3 -12.64 -4.28 13.34
CA ARG A 3 -11.40 -3.65 12.85
C ARG A 3 -11.22 -3.85 11.34
N HIS A 4 -11.69 -4.96 10.79
CA HIS A 4 -11.49 -5.33 9.38
C HIS A 4 -12.18 -4.35 8.43
N ARG A 5 -13.25 -3.69 8.88
CA ARG A 5 -14.02 -2.75 8.07
C ARG A 5 -13.42 -1.34 8.02
N LYS A 6 -12.40 -1.03 8.83
CA LYS A 6 -11.78 0.31 8.85
C LYS A 6 -11.08 0.60 7.54
N VAL A 7 -11.41 1.73 6.93
CA VAL A 7 -10.77 2.20 5.69
C VAL A 7 -9.37 2.73 6.02
N ILE A 8 -8.36 2.16 5.38
CA ILE A 8 -6.96 2.57 5.55
C ILE A 8 -6.60 3.62 4.51
N GLY A 9 -6.94 3.37 3.26
CA GLY A 9 -6.52 4.23 2.17
C GLY A 9 -7.20 3.87 0.87
N TYR A 10 -6.44 4.03 -0.21
CA TYR A 10 -6.86 3.79 -1.57
C TYR A 10 -5.76 3.02 -2.30
N PHE A 11 -6.14 2.13 -3.20
CA PHE A 11 -5.26 1.56 -4.21
C PHE A 11 -5.81 1.91 -5.59
N ALA A 12 -4.98 1.75 -6.62
CA ALA A 12 -5.40 1.85 -8.00
C ALA A 12 -5.30 0.49 -8.71
N ILE A 13 -6.20 0.24 -9.65
CA ILE A 13 -6.17 -0.92 -10.56
C ILE A 13 -5.82 -0.44 -11.96
N ARG A 14 -4.90 -1.15 -12.61
CA ARG A 14 -4.53 -0.90 -14.01
C ARG A 14 -5.68 -1.23 -14.95
N THR A 15 -5.95 -0.35 -15.91
CA THR A 15 -7.04 -0.52 -16.87
C THR A 15 -6.81 -1.75 -17.73
N GLY A 16 -7.85 -2.57 -17.91
CA GLY A 16 -7.76 -3.84 -18.65
C GLY A 16 -7.04 -4.97 -17.90
N SER A 17 -6.75 -4.80 -16.61
CA SER A 17 -6.10 -5.82 -15.78
C SER A 17 -6.69 -5.82 -14.37
N PRO A 18 -6.69 -6.96 -13.65
CA PRO A 18 -6.99 -6.97 -12.22
C PRO A 18 -5.81 -6.48 -11.36
N ASN A 19 -4.68 -6.10 -11.96
CA ASN A 19 -3.46 -5.79 -11.23
C ASN A 19 -3.55 -4.45 -10.50
N ILE A 20 -3.20 -4.48 -9.22
CA ILE A 20 -3.03 -3.30 -8.38
C ILE A 20 -1.72 -2.60 -8.77
N ILE A 21 -1.67 -1.28 -8.63
CA ILE A 21 -0.44 -0.53 -8.79
C ILE A 21 0.52 -0.83 -7.64
N CYS A 22 1.71 -1.26 -8.02
CA CYS A 22 2.77 -1.61 -7.09
C CYS A 22 4.07 -0.90 -7.52
N ASP A 23 4.87 -0.53 -6.54
CA ASP A 23 6.18 0.09 -6.68
C ASP A 23 7.23 -0.98 -6.35
N GLY A 24 7.92 -1.47 -7.36
CA GLY A 24 8.68 -2.72 -7.27
C GLY A 24 7.77 -3.92 -6.97
N ASP A 25 8.02 -4.59 -5.85
CA ASP A 25 7.24 -5.74 -5.38
C ASP A 25 6.10 -5.38 -4.41
N ALA A 26 5.96 -4.09 -4.05
CA ALA A 26 5.06 -3.64 -2.99
C ALA A 26 3.88 -2.82 -3.54
N CYS A 27 2.66 -3.23 -3.21
CA CYS A 27 1.46 -2.54 -3.68
C CYS A 27 1.16 -1.28 -2.88
N VAL A 28 0.86 -0.19 -3.60
CA VAL A 28 0.79 1.16 -3.04
C VAL A 28 -0.58 1.40 -2.40
N ILE A 29 -0.58 1.89 -1.17
CA ILE A 29 -1.77 2.33 -0.45
C ILE A 29 -1.62 3.80 -0.05
N ALA A 30 -2.39 4.67 -0.71
CA ALA A 30 -2.40 6.10 -0.40
C ALA A 30 -3.52 6.46 0.59
N GLY A 31 -3.28 7.42 1.48
CA GLY A 31 -4.25 7.84 2.48
C GLY A 31 -5.45 8.60 1.91
N THR A 32 -5.35 9.11 0.67
CA THR A 32 -6.42 9.79 -0.09
C THR A 32 -6.44 9.35 -1.55
N GLY A 33 -7.58 9.54 -2.22
CA GLY A 33 -7.70 9.30 -3.67
C GLY A 33 -6.76 10.19 -4.48
N GLN A 34 -6.69 11.49 -4.15
CA GLN A 34 -5.79 12.43 -4.83
C GLN A 34 -4.30 12.07 -4.69
N ALA A 35 -3.88 11.52 -3.54
CA ALA A 35 -2.51 11.05 -3.39
C ALA A 35 -2.24 9.82 -4.29
N MET A 36 -3.22 8.93 -4.45
CA MET A 36 -3.13 7.82 -5.39
C MET A 36 -3.08 8.31 -6.85
N GLU A 37 -3.87 9.32 -7.21
CA GLU A 37 -3.79 9.95 -8.55
C GLU A 37 -2.40 10.49 -8.85
N ARG A 38 -1.78 11.20 -7.88
CA ARG A 38 -0.40 11.68 -8.04
C ARG A 38 0.60 10.55 -8.23
N TYR A 39 0.49 9.49 -7.42
CA TYR A 39 1.30 8.29 -7.58
C TYR A 39 1.18 7.66 -8.96
N ILE A 40 -0.04 7.59 -9.50
CA ILE A 40 -0.28 7.10 -10.87
C ILE A 40 0.48 7.98 -11.86
N LEU A 41 0.35 9.31 -11.76
CA LEU A 41 1.01 10.24 -12.68
C LEU A 41 2.53 10.13 -12.60
N ASP A 42 3.09 10.02 -11.40
CA ASP A 42 4.53 9.89 -11.15
C ASP A 42 5.10 8.56 -11.66
N LEU A 43 4.33 7.46 -11.62
CA LEU A 43 4.76 6.13 -12.06
C LEU A 43 4.46 5.84 -13.54
N ALA A 44 3.58 6.60 -14.19
CA ALA A 44 3.00 6.24 -15.49
C ALA A 44 3.77 6.74 -16.73
N ASP A 45 4.90 7.41 -16.57
CA ASP A 45 5.75 7.88 -17.70
C ASP A 45 4.89 8.40 -18.88
N ASP A 46 4.04 9.40 -18.60
CA ASP A 46 3.19 10.11 -19.57
C ASP A 46 2.04 9.34 -20.26
N LYS A 47 1.58 8.18 -19.78
CA LYS A 47 0.34 7.53 -20.30
C LYS A 47 -0.82 7.47 -19.30
N PRO A 48 -1.50 8.61 -19.04
CA PRO A 48 -2.63 8.71 -18.10
C PRO A 48 -3.84 7.81 -18.45
N GLY A 49 -3.94 7.29 -19.69
CA GLY A 49 -5.04 6.44 -20.14
C GLY A 49 -5.02 4.99 -19.65
N SER A 50 -4.00 4.56 -18.87
CA SER A 50 -3.81 3.15 -18.51
C SER A 50 -4.18 2.79 -17.06
N TYR A 51 -4.70 3.72 -16.28
CA TYR A 51 -5.09 3.51 -14.87
C TYR A 51 -6.36 4.30 -14.55
N THR A 52 -7.44 3.65 -14.12
CA THR A 52 -8.74 4.35 -14.04
C THR A 52 -9.51 4.10 -12.75
N VAL A 53 -9.13 3.12 -11.91
CA VAL A 53 -9.98 2.72 -10.79
C VAL A 53 -9.26 2.86 -9.45
N ILE A 54 -9.51 4.00 -8.80
CA ILE A 54 -9.07 4.28 -7.43
C ILE A 54 -10.16 3.82 -6.46
N LYS A 55 -9.85 2.77 -5.69
CA LYS A 55 -10.78 2.17 -4.73
C LYS A 55 -10.32 2.39 -3.31
N LYS A 56 -11.27 2.69 -2.42
CA LYS A 56 -11.02 2.61 -0.98
C LYS A 56 -10.65 1.19 -0.63
N THR A 57 -9.66 1.04 0.25
CA THR A 57 -9.28 -0.26 0.79
C THR A 57 -9.30 -0.28 2.31
N ARG A 58 -9.75 -1.41 2.83
CA ARG A 58 -9.98 -1.68 4.24
C ARG A 58 -8.85 -2.51 4.80
N TYR A 59 -8.69 -2.42 6.11
CA TYR A 59 -7.67 -3.16 6.84
C TYR A 59 -7.75 -4.67 6.60
N GLY A 60 -8.96 -5.26 6.59
CA GLY A 60 -9.13 -6.69 6.35
C GLY A 60 -8.69 -7.14 4.96
N GLU A 61 -8.85 -6.30 3.93
CA GLU A 61 -8.43 -6.59 2.56
C GLU A 61 -6.90 -6.58 2.43
N ILE A 62 -6.26 -5.58 3.05
CA ILE A 62 -4.81 -5.48 3.13
C ILE A 62 -4.24 -6.69 3.87
N LEU A 63 -4.82 -7.03 5.03
CA LEU A 63 -4.38 -8.17 5.84
C LEU A 63 -4.51 -9.49 5.08
N GLN A 64 -5.59 -9.68 4.33
CA GLN A 64 -5.78 -10.85 3.48
C GLN A 64 -4.69 -10.93 2.41
N GLY A 65 -4.40 -9.82 1.72
CA GLY A 65 -3.33 -9.78 0.72
C GLY A 65 -1.95 -10.05 1.32
N MET A 66 -1.65 -9.52 2.50
CA MET A 66 -0.40 -9.80 3.22
C MET A 66 -0.25 -11.29 3.56
N ARG A 67 -1.35 -11.94 3.99
CA ARG A 67 -1.37 -13.39 4.27
C ARG A 67 -1.16 -14.25 3.02
N MET A 68 -1.50 -13.72 1.84
CA MET A 68 -1.22 -14.35 0.55
C MET A 68 0.21 -14.06 0.03
N GLY A 69 1.04 -13.38 0.81
CA GLY A 69 2.42 -13.04 0.44
C GLY A 69 2.57 -11.67 -0.25
N GLY A 70 1.48 -10.90 -0.36
CA GLY A 70 1.52 -9.55 -0.92
C GLY A 70 2.34 -8.60 -0.04
N VAL A 71 3.26 -7.87 -0.66
CA VAL A 71 4.01 -6.79 -0.02
C VAL A 71 3.23 -5.50 -0.24
N TYR A 72 3.15 -4.65 0.78
CA TYR A 72 2.44 -3.38 0.71
C TYR A 72 3.34 -2.25 1.14
N THR A 73 3.13 -1.09 0.53
CA THR A 73 3.69 0.17 0.96
C THR A 73 2.58 1.21 1.18
N PHE A 74 2.82 2.11 2.12
CA PHE A 74 1.83 3.09 2.59
C PHE A 74 2.43 4.48 2.58
N ASP A 75 1.65 5.49 2.19
CA ASP A 75 1.99 6.86 2.58
C ASP A 75 1.80 7.08 4.09
N ARG A 76 2.33 8.19 4.62
CA ARG A 76 2.25 8.51 6.06
C ARG A 76 0.81 8.47 6.61
N ARG A 77 -0.18 8.87 5.82
CA ARG A 77 -1.58 8.97 6.25
C ARG A 77 -2.29 7.62 6.24
N ALA A 78 -1.98 6.75 5.28
CA ALA A 78 -2.46 5.37 5.29
C ALA A 78 -1.77 4.58 6.38
N TYR A 79 -0.45 4.76 6.55
CA TYR A 79 0.34 4.06 7.56
C TYR A 79 -0.13 4.37 8.98
N SER A 80 -0.41 5.63 9.31
CA SER A 80 -0.89 6.01 10.64
C SER A 80 -2.25 5.38 11.01
N LYS A 81 -3.06 5.02 10.01
CA LYS A 81 -4.31 4.29 10.22
C LYS A 81 -4.11 2.78 10.29
N PHE A 82 -3.16 2.25 9.52
CA PHE A 82 -2.85 0.82 9.43
C PHE A 82 -2.16 0.32 10.71
N LEU A 83 -1.10 1.01 11.13
CA LEU A 83 -0.19 0.55 12.18
C LEU A 83 -0.90 0.20 13.51
N PRO A 84 -1.81 1.03 14.05
CA PRO A 84 -2.48 0.69 15.31
C PRO A 84 -3.35 -0.57 15.20
N LEU A 85 -3.92 -0.86 14.02
CA LEU A 85 -4.74 -2.06 13.81
C LEU A 85 -3.87 -3.30 13.66
N ALA A 86 -2.79 -3.18 12.88
CA ALA A 86 -1.83 -4.25 12.69
C ALA A 86 -1.16 -4.68 14.02
N ARG A 87 -0.75 -3.71 14.85
CA ARG A 87 -0.23 -4.00 16.20
C ARG A 87 -1.27 -4.67 17.10
N ALA A 88 -2.53 -4.22 17.04
CA ALA A 88 -3.62 -4.82 17.82
C ALA A 88 -3.94 -6.26 17.41
N ASP A 89 -3.61 -6.66 16.18
CA ASP A 89 -3.76 -8.03 15.67
C ASP A 89 -2.46 -8.85 15.81
N GLY A 90 -1.44 -8.30 16.48
CA GLY A 90 -0.19 -9.01 16.74
C GLY A 90 0.68 -9.21 15.50
N LEU A 91 0.51 -8.40 14.44
CA LEU A 91 1.39 -8.48 13.28
C LEU A 91 2.82 -8.13 13.69
N ASN A 92 3.74 -9.05 13.44
CA ASN A 92 5.17 -8.79 13.56
C ASN A 92 5.62 -8.01 12.32
N LEU A 93 5.67 -6.68 12.46
CA LEU A 93 6.02 -5.77 11.37
C LEU A 93 7.52 -5.45 11.46
N ALA A 94 8.26 -5.75 10.39
CA ALA A 94 9.58 -5.17 10.22
C ALA A 94 9.42 -3.71 9.77
N GLU A 95 9.65 -2.75 10.67
CA GLU A 95 9.67 -1.33 10.35
C GLU A 95 11.04 -1.00 9.74
N PHE A 96 11.19 -1.05 8.41
CA PHE A 96 12.44 -0.69 7.75
C PHE A 96 12.65 0.84 7.82
N MET A 97 13.61 1.28 8.64
CA MET A 97 14.09 2.66 8.64
C MET A 97 15.17 2.82 7.56
N ILE A 98 14.74 3.18 6.33
CA ILE A 98 15.31 4.03 5.24
C ILE A 98 16.84 4.15 5.01
N GLU A 99 17.74 3.66 5.84
CA GLU A 99 19.19 3.84 5.60
C GLU A 99 19.74 2.83 4.58
N ASP A 100 19.07 1.69 4.35
CA ASP A 100 19.65 0.57 3.57
C ASP A 100 19.01 0.28 2.20
N ASP A 101 17.96 0.98 1.75
CA ASP A 101 17.30 0.68 0.46
C ASP A 101 16.96 1.97 -0.34
N PRO A 102 17.56 2.20 -1.52
CA PRO A 102 17.31 3.40 -2.30
C PRO A 102 15.85 3.46 -2.74
N LYS A 103 15.25 4.65 -2.64
CA LYS A 103 13.90 4.90 -3.14
C LYS A 103 13.80 4.45 -4.61
N PRO A 104 12.77 3.70 -4.99
CA PRO A 104 12.55 3.33 -6.40
C PRO A 104 12.23 4.55 -7.28
N HIS A 105 11.76 5.68 -6.69
CA HIS A 105 11.54 6.94 -7.41
C HIS A 105 11.68 8.18 -6.49
N GLU A 106 12.00 9.36 -7.04
CA GLU A 106 12.19 10.60 -6.27
C GLU A 106 10.92 11.08 -5.56
N ASN A 107 9.77 10.87 -6.20
CA ASN A 107 8.43 11.18 -5.68
C ASN A 107 7.84 10.07 -4.79
N ALA A 108 8.54 8.93 -4.63
CA ALA A 108 8.06 7.85 -3.77
C ALA A 108 7.98 8.32 -2.31
N VAL A 109 6.79 8.20 -1.70
CA VAL A 109 6.62 8.48 -0.26
C VAL A 109 7.36 7.38 0.51
N ARG A 110 8.26 7.82 1.39
CA ARG A 110 9.10 7.00 2.27
C ARG A 110 8.36 5.76 2.79
N LEU A 111 8.79 4.59 2.28
CA LEU A 111 8.11 3.30 2.34
C LEU A 111 8.24 2.66 3.73
N MET A 112 7.20 1.94 4.15
CA MET A 112 7.29 0.95 5.24
C MET A 112 6.91 -0.41 4.67
N ARG A 113 7.94 -1.19 4.33
CA ARG A 113 7.79 -2.53 3.77
C ARG A 113 7.29 -3.49 4.85
N VAL A 114 6.06 -3.95 4.73
CA VAL A 114 5.50 -4.98 5.63
C VAL A 114 5.50 -6.31 4.91
N LYS A 115 6.30 -7.26 5.40
CA LYS A 115 6.27 -8.67 5.00
C LYS A 115 5.80 -9.51 6.18
N TRP A 116 4.69 -10.23 5.99
CA TRP A 116 4.23 -11.20 6.98
C TRP A 116 5.10 -12.46 6.87
N PHE A 117 5.84 -12.75 7.94
CA PHE A 117 6.44 -14.06 8.15
C PHE A 117 5.45 -14.81 9.05
N GLY A 118 4.81 -15.86 8.52
CA GLY A 118 3.91 -16.68 9.34
C GLY A 118 4.63 -17.17 10.61
N ALA A 119 3.86 -17.39 11.68
CA ALA A 119 4.38 -18.10 12.83
C ALA A 119 4.91 -19.47 12.35
N GLY A 120 6.20 -19.70 12.57
CA GLY A 120 6.77 -21.05 12.50
C GLY A 120 6.19 -21.94 13.59
#